data_AF-A0A9P7DY96-F1
#
_entry.id   AF-A0A9P7DY96-F1
#
_cell.length_a   1.000
_cell.length_b   1.000
_cell.length_c   1.000
_cell.angle_alpha   90.00
_cell.angle_beta   90.00
_cell.angle_gamma   90.00
#
_symmetry.space_group_name_H-M   'P 1'
#
loop_
_entity.id
_entity.type
_entity.pdbx_description
1 polymer ?
#
loop_
_entity_poly.entity_id
_entity_poly.type
_entity_poly.pdbx_seq_one_letter_code
_entity_poly.pdbx_strand_id
1 'polypeptide(L)'
;MKPNIEVASKQKKQRELDPAMDWLINAHLQRIGCRHKVFDLHFYNVSAVVDHLACDQTITGCSHCAPMTPDVCCDIHHPFAFPLFDTHNPQPPKLPNCSHLPNYSMGPKEYELCEVLEDWREEKMAEKYGHSHLIDISLSIIMSDSILNHLVNCTHHKKIKTIEDFHKETHWLATDKYGPEVLAIIHRIIPVKVISVALTNTPLQCRPLSTVANPPRGGNVTLPSTVSAVKKTNRCSACQQEGHNSTYCYTLCSTSSGLTCSPEHNRICLLHPTHNTTHTSTTDKENVHVFMQSSHP
;
A
#
# COMPACT_ATOMS: atom_id res chain seq x y z
N MET A 1 12.01 -21.34 -43.52
CA MET A 1 11.17 -20.17 -43.18
C MET A 1 11.17 -20.02 -41.67
N LYS A 2 11.69 -18.89 -41.14
CA LYS A 2 11.75 -18.63 -39.69
C LYS A 2 10.49 -17.86 -39.29
N PRO A 3 9.75 -18.27 -38.24
CA PRO A 3 8.58 -17.53 -37.79
C PRO A 3 9.02 -16.23 -37.12
N ASN A 4 8.36 -15.14 -37.54
CA ASN A 4 8.55 -13.79 -37.02
C ASN A 4 7.80 -13.71 -35.67
N ILE A 5 8.54 -13.59 -34.57
CA ILE A 5 7.94 -13.43 -33.23
C ILE A 5 7.66 -11.93 -33.06
N GLU A 6 6.39 -11.57 -33.24
CA GLU A 6 5.90 -10.23 -32.96
C GLU A 6 5.96 -9.97 -31.45
N VAL A 7 6.86 -9.09 -31.03
CA VAL A 7 6.99 -8.66 -29.63
C VAL A 7 5.87 -7.67 -29.34
N ALA A 8 4.75 -8.17 -28.82
CA ALA A 8 3.65 -7.34 -28.35
C ALA A 8 4.11 -6.43 -27.20
N SER A 9 4.19 -5.12 -27.45
CA SER A 9 4.43 -4.13 -26.41
C SER A 9 3.24 -4.10 -25.45
N LYS A 10 3.42 -4.57 -24.21
CA LYS A 10 2.42 -4.41 -23.15
C LYS A 10 2.23 -2.92 -22.86
N GLN A 11 1.15 -2.34 -23.36
CA GLN A 11 0.71 -1.02 -22.93
C GLN A 11 0.42 -1.07 -21.43
N LYS A 12 1.10 -0.23 -20.67
CA LYS A 12 0.90 -0.12 -19.22
C LYS A 12 -0.49 0.47 -18.99
N LYS A 13 -1.47 -0.40 -18.70
CA LYS A 13 -2.82 0.00 -18.33
C LYS A 13 -2.71 1.02 -17.20
N GLN A 14 -3.11 2.26 -17.46
CA GLN A 14 -3.21 3.26 -16.40
C GLN A 14 -4.17 2.69 -15.35
N ARG A 15 -3.71 2.59 -14.11
CA ARG A 15 -4.58 2.23 -13.00
C ARG A 15 -5.48 3.43 -12.77
N GLU A 16 -6.77 3.27 -13.05
CA GLU A 16 -7.78 4.23 -12.66
C GLU A 16 -7.80 4.27 -11.13
N LEU A 17 -7.69 5.47 -10.56
CA LEU A 17 -7.79 5.67 -9.13
C LEU A 17 -9.25 5.48 -8.73
N ASP A 18 -9.47 4.80 -7.61
CA ASP A 18 -10.80 4.74 -7.01
C ASP A 18 -11.33 6.18 -6.79
N PRO A 19 -12.59 6.49 -7.17
CA PRO A 19 -13.12 7.85 -7.06
C PRO A 19 -13.03 8.45 -5.66
N ALA A 20 -13.20 7.65 -4.60
CA ALA A 20 -13.11 8.15 -3.23
C ALA A 20 -11.66 8.49 -2.85
N MET A 21 -10.70 7.70 -3.31
CA MET A 21 -9.28 8.01 -3.15
C MET A 21 -8.89 9.28 -3.91
N ASP A 22 -9.42 9.48 -5.11
CA ASP A 22 -9.20 10.71 -5.87
C ASP A 22 -9.77 11.94 -5.14
N TRP A 23 -11.01 11.84 -4.64
CA TRP A 23 -11.60 12.90 -3.82
C TRP A 23 -10.81 13.18 -2.55
N LEU A 24 -10.28 12.15 -1.90
CA LEU A 24 -9.45 12.31 -0.71
C LEU A 24 -8.16 13.06 -1.03
N ILE A 25 -7.43 12.65 -2.07
CA ILE A 25 -6.15 13.27 -2.47
C ILE A 25 -6.39 14.72 -2.91
N ASN A 26 -7.40 14.93 -3.75
CA ASN A 26 -7.72 16.21 -4.38
C ASN A 26 -8.80 17.01 -3.63
N ALA A 27 -9.04 16.71 -2.34
CA ALA A 27 -10.12 17.35 -1.58
C ALA A 27 -10.05 18.89 -1.55
N HIS A 28 -8.84 19.45 -1.67
CA HIS A 28 -8.60 20.89 -1.75
C HIS A 28 -8.98 21.52 -3.11
N LEU A 29 -9.00 20.73 -4.17
CA LEU A 29 -9.37 21.14 -5.53
C LEU A 29 -10.84 20.84 -5.85
N GLN A 30 -11.39 19.81 -5.20
CA GLN A 30 -12.78 19.41 -5.37
C GLN A 30 -13.71 20.30 -4.53
N ARG A 31 -15.00 20.33 -4.90
CA ARG A 31 -16.04 21.08 -4.16
C ARG A 31 -16.22 20.66 -2.68
N ILE A 32 -15.62 19.54 -2.29
CA ILE A 32 -15.74 18.97 -0.94
C ILE A 32 -14.97 19.83 0.08
N GLY A 33 -13.79 20.36 -0.28
CA GLY A 33 -12.99 21.29 0.54
C GLY A 33 -12.48 20.75 1.87
N CYS A 34 -12.72 19.46 2.17
CA CYS A 34 -12.43 18.85 3.47
C CYS A 34 -12.13 17.36 3.28
N ARG A 35 -11.02 16.87 3.83
CA ARG A 35 -10.70 15.44 3.75
C ARG A 35 -11.66 14.57 4.57
N HIS A 36 -12.15 15.05 5.73
CA HIS A 36 -13.12 14.31 6.55
C HIS A 36 -14.46 14.09 5.85
N LYS A 37 -14.95 15.10 5.11
CA LYS A 37 -16.19 14.96 4.35
C LYS A 37 -16.11 13.86 3.29
N VAL A 38 -14.93 13.55 2.77
CA VAL A 38 -14.76 12.43 1.83
C VAL A 38 -15.06 11.10 2.53
N PHE A 39 -14.59 10.92 3.76
CA PHE A 39 -14.91 9.73 4.56
C PHE A 39 -16.39 9.68 4.92
N ASP A 40 -16.99 10.81 5.31
CA ASP A 40 -18.41 10.86 5.64
C ASP A 40 -19.30 10.48 4.44
N LEU A 41 -18.92 10.91 3.24
CA LEU A 41 -19.61 10.56 2.00
C LEU A 41 -19.35 9.10 1.59
N HIS A 42 -18.12 8.63 1.71
CA HIS A 42 -17.73 7.29 1.25
C HIS A 42 -18.29 6.17 2.12
N PHE A 43 -18.27 6.36 3.45
CA PHE A 43 -18.77 5.38 4.42
C PHE A 43 -20.22 5.65 4.84
N TYR A 44 -20.88 6.64 4.24
CA TYR A 44 -22.25 7.04 4.57
C TYR A 44 -22.43 7.43 6.05
N ASN A 45 -21.40 7.98 6.70
CA ASN A 45 -21.46 8.39 8.11
C ASN A 45 -22.52 9.47 8.36
N VAL A 46 -22.94 10.20 7.32
CA VAL A 46 -24.05 11.18 7.41
C VAL A 46 -25.34 10.51 7.86
N SER A 47 -25.55 9.25 7.48
CA SER A 47 -26.71 8.45 7.92
C SER A 47 -26.56 7.97 9.36
N ALA A 48 -25.33 7.80 9.84
CA ALA A 48 -25.03 7.35 11.21
C ALA A 48 -25.19 8.46 12.27
N VAL A 49 -25.47 9.70 11.86
CA VAL A 49 -25.71 10.83 12.77
C VAL A 49 -26.92 10.59 13.69
N VAL A 50 -27.81 9.67 13.35
CA VAL A 50 -28.96 9.32 14.22
C VAL A 50 -28.76 8.05 15.04
N ASP A 51 -27.66 7.31 14.83
CA ASP A 51 -27.46 6.00 15.50
C ASP A 51 -27.32 6.16 17.01
N HIS A 52 -26.74 7.28 17.46
CA HIS A 52 -26.64 7.58 18.88
C HIS A 52 -28.01 7.83 19.54
N LEU A 53 -29.00 8.30 18.79
CA LEU A 53 -30.38 8.47 19.25
C LEU A 53 -31.15 7.15 19.29
N ALA A 54 -30.77 6.18 18.45
CA ALA A 54 -31.32 4.83 18.50
C ALA A 54 -30.79 4.04 19.71
N CYS A 55 -29.52 4.26 20.09
CA CYS A 55 -28.90 3.65 21.24
C CYS A 55 -29.38 4.25 22.58
N ASP A 56 -29.55 5.57 22.64
CA ASP A 56 -30.13 6.28 23.79
C ASP A 56 -31.08 7.38 23.30
N GLN A 57 -32.33 7.35 23.75
CA GLN A 57 -33.38 8.26 23.28
C GLN A 57 -33.35 9.64 23.97
N THR A 58 -32.32 9.93 24.78
CA THR A 58 -32.10 11.29 25.26
C THR A 58 -31.84 12.27 24.10
N ILE A 59 -32.05 13.56 24.33
CA ILE A 59 -31.85 14.62 23.32
C ILE A 59 -30.41 14.63 22.80
N THR A 60 -29.44 14.24 23.63
CA THR A 60 -28.02 14.15 23.28
C THR A 60 -27.64 12.79 22.71
N GLY A 61 -28.45 11.75 22.95
CA GLY A 61 -28.17 10.36 22.66
C GLY A 61 -26.92 9.79 23.33
N CYS A 62 -26.51 8.61 22.88
CA CYS A 62 -25.44 7.85 23.50
C CYS A 62 -24.07 8.49 23.23
N SER A 63 -23.37 8.88 24.29
CA SER A 63 -22.05 9.53 24.19
C SER A 63 -20.98 8.67 23.51
N HIS A 64 -21.13 7.34 23.52
CA HIS A 64 -20.23 6.41 22.83
C HIS A 64 -20.53 6.28 21.34
N CYS A 65 -21.78 6.48 20.93
CA CYS A 65 -22.23 6.34 19.55
C CYS A 65 -22.30 7.69 18.83
N ALA A 66 -22.31 8.81 19.57
CA ALA A 66 -22.38 10.14 19.01
C ALA A 66 -21.12 10.42 18.17
N PRO A 67 -21.25 10.99 16.96
CA PRO A 67 -20.10 11.36 16.16
C PRO A 67 -19.19 12.31 16.94
N MET A 68 -17.94 11.90 17.16
CA MET A 68 -16.97 12.76 17.82
C MET A 68 -16.54 13.86 16.85
N THR A 69 -16.78 15.13 17.20
CA THR A 69 -16.21 16.27 16.48
C THR A 69 -14.72 16.36 16.81
N PRO A 70 -13.80 16.17 15.85
CA PRO A 70 -12.38 16.22 16.16
C PRO A 70 -11.95 17.67 16.40
N ASP A 71 -11.08 17.89 17.40
CA ASP A 71 -10.50 19.21 17.71
C ASP A 71 -9.68 19.77 16.54
N VAL A 72 -9.10 18.88 15.73
CA VAL A 72 -8.37 19.19 14.50
C VAL A 72 -9.05 18.47 13.35
N CYS A 73 -9.52 19.23 12.36
CA CYS A 73 -10.17 18.68 11.17
C CYS A 73 -9.18 17.97 10.22
N CYS A 74 -8.62 18.66 9.23
CA CYS A 74 -7.63 18.06 8.31
C CYS A 74 -6.55 19.09 7.98
N ASP A 75 -5.50 18.65 7.27
CA ASP A 75 -4.40 19.48 6.76
C ASP A 75 -4.88 20.67 5.91
N ILE A 76 -6.03 20.56 5.25
CA ILE A 76 -6.63 21.67 4.48
C ILE A 76 -7.14 22.77 5.43
N HIS A 77 -7.81 22.41 6.52
CA HIS A 77 -8.44 23.38 7.44
C HIS A 77 -7.50 23.83 8.56
N HIS A 78 -6.57 22.98 8.97
CA HIS A 78 -5.65 23.23 10.07
C HIS A 78 -4.21 22.90 9.66
N PRO A 79 -3.63 23.59 8.66
CA PRO A 79 -2.30 23.26 8.14
C PRO A 79 -1.22 23.26 9.23
N PHE A 80 -1.33 24.14 10.22
CA PHE A 80 -0.39 24.24 11.33
C PHE A 80 -0.47 23.11 12.35
N ALA A 81 -1.50 22.26 12.30
CA ALA A 81 -1.64 21.10 13.18
C ALA A 81 -0.88 19.86 12.66
N PHE A 82 -0.37 19.88 11.42
CA PHE A 82 0.29 18.75 10.77
C PHE A 82 1.77 18.97 10.39
N PRO A 83 2.60 19.73 11.17
CA PRO A 83 3.97 20.07 10.76
C PRO A 83 4.89 18.84 10.68
N LEU A 84 4.56 17.75 11.39
CA LEU A 84 5.31 16.51 11.39
C LEU A 84 5.15 15.70 10.10
N PHE A 85 4.10 15.95 9.32
CA PHE A 85 3.85 15.21 8.08
C PHE A 85 4.49 15.87 6.86
N ASP A 86 4.98 17.11 7.00
CA ASP A 86 5.80 17.81 6.00
C ASP A 86 7.26 17.36 5.98
N THR A 87 7.66 16.42 6.86
CA THR A 87 9.02 15.90 6.83
C THR A 87 9.28 15.19 5.51
N HIS A 88 10.28 15.66 4.78
CA HIS A 88 10.81 15.02 3.60
C HIS A 88 11.22 13.58 3.97
N ASN A 89 10.36 12.60 3.68
CA ASN A 89 10.70 11.20 3.89
C ASN A 89 12.00 10.91 3.15
N PRO A 90 13.13 10.68 3.86
CA PRO A 90 14.36 10.33 3.19
C PRO A 90 14.06 9.09 2.36
N GLN A 91 14.42 9.10 1.07
CA GLN A 91 14.29 7.89 0.29
C GLN A 91 15.12 6.82 1.00
N PRO A 92 14.53 5.69 1.38
CA PRO A 92 15.29 4.64 2.01
C PRO A 92 16.43 4.24 1.07
N PRO A 93 17.60 3.84 1.62
CA PRO A 93 18.67 3.28 0.81
C PRO A 93 18.10 2.19 -0.10
N LYS A 94 18.47 2.19 -1.38
CA LYS A 94 18.04 1.15 -2.31
C LYS A 94 18.56 -0.18 -1.79
N LEU A 95 17.65 -1.03 -1.29
CA LEU A 95 18.00 -2.38 -0.87
C LEU A 95 18.44 -3.19 -2.11
N PRO A 96 19.36 -4.15 -1.94
CA PRO A 96 19.68 -5.09 -3.00
C PRO A 96 18.41 -5.77 -3.51
N ASN A 97 18.24 -5.90 -4.81
CA ASN A 97 17.07 -6.57 -5.37
C ASN A 97 17.07 -8.07 -4.99
N CYS A 98 15.91 -8.58 -4.61
CA CYS A 98 15.64 -10.02 -4.50
C CYS A 98 15.91 -10.72 -5.85
N SER A 99 16.30 -11.99 -5.78
CA SER A 99 16.47 -12.82 -6.97
C SER A 99 15.12 -13.05 -7.67
N HIS A 100 15.10 -12.93 -9.00
CA HIS A 100 13.96 -13.39 -9.78
C HIS A 100 13.95 -14.93 -9.84
N LEU A 101 12.92 -15.54 -9.28
CA LEU A 101 12.80 -17.00 -9.21
C LEU A 101 11.88 -17.52 -10.31
N PRO A 102 12.27 -18.56 -11.06
CA PRO A 102 11.37 -19.27 -11.96
C PRO A 102 10.18 -19.87 -11.20
N ASN A 103 9.01 -19.89 -11.85
CA ASN A 103 7.86 -20.64 -11.34
C ASN A 103 8.22 -22.12 -11.23
N TYR A 104 7.74 -22.78 -10.18
CA TYR A 104 7.90 -24.21 -9.99
C TYR A 104 6.64 -24.78 -9.32
N SER A 105 6.51 -26.11 -9.33
CA SER A 105 5.50 -26.82 -8.57
C SER A 105 6.10 -27.31 -7.27
N MET A 106 5.46 -27.01 -6.14
CA MET A 106 5.89 -27.51 -4.83
C MET A 106 5.97 -29.04 -4.83
N GLY A 107 7.11 -29.56 -4.37
CA GLY A 107 7.31 -30.98 -4.12
C GLY A 107 7.11 -31.31 -2.63
N PRO A 108 7.24 -32.59 -2.26
CA PRO A 108 7.01 -33.05 -0.89
C PRO A 108 7.87 -32.32 0.17
N LYS A 109 9.13 -32.03 -0.15
CA LYS A 109 10.04 -31.34 0.77
C LYS A 109 9.68 -29.88 0.98
N GLU A 110 9.14 -29.23 -0.03
CA GLU A 110 8.68 -27.84 0.10
C GLU A 110 7.41 -27.77 0.95
N TYR A 111 6.50 -28.74 0.84
CA TYR A 111 5.35 -28.84 1.73
C TYR A 111 5.76 -29.12 3.19
N GLU A 112 6.69 -30.05 3.40
CA GLU A 112 7.26 -30.34 4.72
C GLU A 112 7.93 -29.09 5.32
N LEU A 113 8.67 -28.32 4.50
CA LEU A 113 9.26 -27.06 4.93
C LEU A 113 8.20 -26.02 5.31
N CYS A 114 7.12 -25.90 4.55
CA CYS A 114 6.00 -25.02 4.91
C CYS A 114 5.44 -25.41 6.28
N GLU A 115 5.02 -26.67 6.45
CA GLU A 115 4.39 -27.19 7.66
C GLU A 115 5.27 -26.93 8.90
N VAL A 116 6.55 -27.31 8.84
CA VAL A 116 7.48 -27.10 9.97
C VAL A 116 7.70 -25.62 10.28
N LEU A 117 7.65 -24.74 9.27
CA LEU A 117 7.74 -23.29 9.50
C LEU A 117 6.44 -22.72 10.09
N GLU A 118 5.28 -23.30 9.79
CA GLU A 118 4.02 -22.92 10.43
C GLU A 118 4.02 -23.31 11.91
N ASP A 119 4.40 -24.55 12.23
CA ASP A 119 4.58 -25.00 13.62
C ASP A 119 5.55 -24.09 14.38
N TRP A 120 6.68 -23.73 13.74
CA TRP A 120 7.65 -22.80 14.31
C TRP A 120 7.05 -21.40 14.53
N ARG A 121 6.20 -20.90 13.63
CA ARG A 121 5.50 -19.61 13.83
C ARG A 121 4.58 -19.67 15.04
N GLU A 122 3.84 -20.75 15.22
CA GLU A 122 2.97 -20.96 16.38
C GLU A 122 3.77 -21.01 17.68
N GLU A 123 4.87 -21.77 17.70
CA GLU A 123 5.77 -21.84 18.86
C GLU A 123 6.32 -20.45 19.23
N LYS A 124 6.81 -19.68 18.25
CA LYS A 124 7.34 -18.33 18.50
C LYS A 124 6.27 -17.33 18.91
N MET A 125 5.05 -17.49 18.43
CA MET A 125 3.92 -16.68 18.84
C MET A 125 3.57 -16.96 20.32
N ALA A 126 3.48 -18.24 20.68
CA ALA A 126 3.24 -18.67 22.05
C ALA A 126 4.37 -18.25 23.00
N GLU A 127 5.63 -18.34 22.58
CA GLU A 127 6.80 -17.91 23.36
C GLU A 127 6.77 -16.39 23.61
N LYS A 128 6.49 -15.60 22.58
CA LYS A 128 6.60 -14.13 22.65
C LYS A 128 5.40 -13.45 23.29
N TYR A 129 4.19 -13.97 23.08
CA TYR A 129 2.94 -13.31 23.51
C TYR A 129 2.08 -14.21 24.40
N GLY A 130 2.40 -15.50 24.54
CA GLY A 130 1.59 -16.45 25.29
C GLY A 130 0.51 -17.13 24.44
N HIS A 131 0.13 -18.34 24.83
CA HIS A 131 -0.81 -19.20 24.11
C HIS A 131 -2.20 -18.58 23.90
N SER A 132 -2.65 -17.70 24.80
CA SER A 132 -3.95 -17.03 24.67
C SER A 132 -4.05 -16.20 23.38
N HIS A 133 -2.93 -15.67 22.89
CA HIS A 133 -2.90 -14.80 21.72
C HIS A 133 -2.90 -15.57 20.38
N LEU A 134 -2.80 -16.90 20.38
CA LEU A 134 -2.90 -17.68 19.14
C LEU A 134 -4.29 -17.58 18.49
N ILE A 135 -5.33 -17.32 19.30
CA ILE A 135 -6.71 -17.19 18.83
C ILE A 135 -6.98 -15.75 18.34
N ASP A 136 -6.44 -14.76 19.07
CA ASP A 136 -6.80 -13.35 18.86
C ASP A 136 -5.85 -12.62 17.89
N ILE A 137 -4.62 -13.10 17.71
CA ILE A 137 -3.58 -12.44 16.92
C ILE A 137 -3.08 -13.38 15.82
N SER A 138 -3.08 -12.86 14.58
CA SER A 138 -2.56 -13.60 13.43
C SER A 138 -1.06 -13.93 13.56
N LEU A 139 -0.68 -15.17 13.26
CA LEU A 139 0.71 -15.66 13.17
C LEU A 139 1.59 -14.83 12.23
N SER A 140 0.97 -14.08 11.31
CA SER A 140 1.66 -13.15 10.42
C SER A 140 2.48 -12.08 11.16
N ILE A 141 2.22 -11.85 12.47
CA ILE A 141 3.03 -10.95 13.30
C ILE A 141 4.45 -11.47 13.57
N ILE A 142 4.65 -12.80 13.58
CA ILE A 142 5.98 -13.40 13.67
C ILE A 142 6.64 -13.36 12.30
N MET A 143 6.00 -13.97 11.31
CA MET A 143 6.44 -13.99 9.92
C MET A 143 5.21 -14.06 9.01
N SER A 144 5.06 -13.09 8.12
CA SER A 144 3.93 -13.03 7.19
C SER A 144 3.95 -14.19 6.20
N ASP A 145 2.77 -14.56 5.70
CA ASP A 145 2.65 -15.62 4.68
C ASP A 145 3.43 -15.29 3.40
N SER A 146 3.54 -14.01 3.05
CA SER A 146 4.34 -13.57 1.90
C SER A 146 5.83 -13.88 2.08
N ILE A 147 6.36 -13.70 3.29
CA ILE A 147 7.76 -13.99 3.62
C ILE A 147 7.97 -15.51 3.67
N LEU A 148 7.07 -16.26 4.32
CA LEU A 148 7.13 -17.73 4.37
C LEU A 148 7.11 -18.34 2.96
N ASN A 149 6.15 -17.95 2.12
CA ASN A 149 6.07 -18.43 0.74
C ASN A 149 7.32 -18.05 -0.06
N HIS A 150 7.82 -16.83 0.09
CA HIS A 150 9.04 -16.41 -0.58
C HIS A 150 10.27 -17.19 -0.10
N LEU A 151 10.35 -17.49 1.20
CA LEU A 151 11.41 -18.29 1.80
C LEU A 151 11.44 -19.71 1.24
N VAL A 152 10.28 -20.35 1.14
CA VAL A 152 10.13 -21.70 0.56
C VAL A 152 10.56 -21.69 -0.91
N ASN A 153 10.13 -20.67 -1.67
CA ASN A 153 10.55 -20.48 -3.05
C ASN A 153 12.07 -20.30 -3.18
N CYS A 154 12.67 -19.45 -2.35
CA CYS A 154 14.12 -19.22 -2.34
C CYS A 154 14.90 -20.49 -1.97
N THR A 155 14.36 -21.28 -1.05
CA THR A 155 14.96 -22.53 -0.60
C THR A 155 14.93 -23.59 -1.70
N HIS A 156 13.80 -23.74 -2.40
CA HIS A 156 13.68 -24.64 -3.56
C HIS A 156 14.77 -24.34 -4.60
N HIS A 157 14.98 -23.06 -4.91
CA HIS A 157 16.01 -22.59 -5.84
C HIS A 157 17.41 -22.49 -5.23
N LYS A 158 17.60 -22.94 -3.97
CA LYS A 158 18.88 -22.96 -3.24
C LYS A 158 19.57 -21.60 -3.18
N LYS A 159 18.77 -20.53 -3.07
CA LYS A 159 19.26 -19.15 -2.97
C LYS A 159 19.72 -18.78 -1.58
N ILE A 160 19.16 -19.42 -0.56
CA ILE A 160 19.49 -19.16 0.83
C ILE A 160 20.50 -20.20 1.30
N LYS A 161 21.72 -19.75 1.61
CA LYS A 161 22.80 -20.58 2.17
C LYS A 161 23.31 -20.02 3.49
N THR A 162 23.23 -18.70 3.63
CA THR A 162 23.72 -17.93 4.76
C THR A 162 22.60 -17.03 5.31
N ILE A 163 22.82 -16.45 6.49
CA ILE A 163 21.88 -15.49 7.08
C ILE A 163 21.82 -14.22 6.21
N GLU A 164 22.93 -13.84 5.60
CA GLU A 164 23.02 -12.71 4.68
C GLU A 164 22.19 -12.95 3.42
N ASP A 165 22.21 -14.17 2.86
CA ASP A 165 21.33 -14.53 1.74
C ASP A 165 19.86 -14.47 2.17
N PHE A 166 19.53 -14.96 3.37
CA PHE A 166 18.16 -14.90 3.90
C PHE A 166 17.69 -13.45 4.03
N HIS A 167 18.48 -12.58 4.66
CA HIS A 167 18.16 -11.16 4.83
C HIS A 167 18.02 -10.46 3.47
N LYS A 168 18.92 -10.77 2.53
CA LYS A 168 18.90 -10.19 1.17
C LYS A 168 17.66 -10.61 0.39
N GLU A 169 17.28 -11.88 0.41
CA GLU A 169 16.18 -12.37 -0.40
C GLU A 169 14.81 -12.00 0.19
N THR A 170 14.66 -11.99 1.52
CA THR A 170 13.34 -11.78 2.15
C THR A 170 13.10 -10.36 2.67
N HIS A 171 14.16 -9.59 2.93
CA HIS A 171 14.10 -8.30 3.62
C HIS A 171 13.31 -8.34 4.95
N TRP A 172 13.27 -9.51 5.58
CA TRP A 172 12.54 -9.67 6.82
C TRP A 172 13.31 -9.01 7.97
N LEU A 173 12.71 -8.02 8.60
CA LEU A 173 13.37 -7.22 9.64
C LEU A 173 13.84 -8.03 10.86
N ALA A 174 13.25 -9.21 11.07
CA ALA A 174 13.59 -10.09 12.18
C ALA A 174 14.60 -11.20 11.80
N THR A 175 15.23 -11.13 10.62
CA THR A 175 16.27 -12.09 10.21
C THR A 175 17.43 -12.13 11.21
N ASP A 176 17.84 -11.02 11.80
CA ASP A 176 18.94 -11.03 12.78
C ASP A 176 18.58 -11.82 14.05
N LYS A 177 17.29 -11.78 14.44
CA LYS A 177 16.79 -12.43 15.65
C LYS A 177 16.47 -13.91 15.42
N TYR A 178 15.71 -14.20 14.38
CA TYR A 178 15.14 -15.53 14.13
C TYR A 178 15.81 -16.27 12.96
N GLY A 179 16.66 -15.58 12.20
CA GLY A 179 17.37 -16.13 11.04
C GLY A 179 18.13 -17.42 11.31
N PRO A 180 18.93 -17.52 12.39
CA PRO A 180 19.67 -18.74 12.70
C PRO A 180 18.77 -19.97 12.88
N GLU A 181 17.65 -19.84 13.59
CA GLU A 181 16.72 -20.94 13.85
C GLU A 181 16.01 -21.38 12.56
N VAL A 182 15.48 -20.41 11.80
CA VAL A 182 14.81 -20.67 10.52
C VAL A 182 15.78 -21.29 9.51
N LEU A 183 17.03 -20.81 9.47
CA LEU A 183 18.06 -21.36 8.59
C LEU A 183 18.42 -22.81 8.98
N ALA A 184 18.41 -23.13 10.27
CA ALA A 184 18.60 -24.50 10.76
C ALA A 184 17.45 -25.43 10.31
N ILE A 185 16.19 -24.96 10.37
CA ILE A 185 15.02 -25.69 9.85
C ILE A 185 15.19 -25.96 8.35
N ILE A 186 15.54 -24.93 7.57
CA ILE A 186 15.76 -25.03 6.12
C ILE A 186 16.83 -26.09 5.81
N HIS A 187 18.00 -26.01 6.45
CA HIS A 187 19.09 -26.95 6.20
C HIS A 187 18.79 -28.38 6.64
N ARG A 188 17.90 -28.57 7.62
CA ARG A 188 17.44 -29.89 8.05
C ARG A 188 16.58 -30.57 6.98
N ILE A 189 15.65 -29.85 6.36
CA ILE A 189 14.68 -30.41 5.41
C ILE A 189 15.24 -30.46 3.98
N ILE A 190 15.93 -29.41 3.56
CA ILE A 190 16.57 -29.27 2.25
C ILE A 190 18.07 -29.03 2.43
N PRO A 191 18.87 -30.09 2.61
CA PRO A 191 20.31 -29.95 2.78
C PRO A 191 20.96 -29.25 1.60
N VAL A 192 21.54 -28.08 1.86
CA VAL A 192 22.39 -27.40 0.90
C VAL A 192 23.77 -28.04 0.98
N LYS A 193 24.27 -28.55 -0.14
CA LYS A 193 25.68 -28.96 -0.23
C LYS A 193 26.54 -27.71 -0.07
N VAL A 194 27.03 -27.47 1.14
CA VAL A 194 28.09 -26.50 1.38
C VAL A 194 29.34 -27.10 0.74
N ILE A 195 29.72 -26.57 -0.42
CA ILE A 195 31.03 -26.88 -0.99
C ILE A 195 32.00 -26.13 -0.10
N SER A 196 32.58 -26.84 0.88
CA SER A 196 33.73 -26.34 1.62
C SER A 196 34.84 -26.11 0.61
N VAL A 197 35.03 -24.87 0.19
CA VAL A 197 36.19 -24.50 -0.61
C VAL A 197 37.36 -24.72 0.32
N ALA A 198 38.10 -25.81 0.10
CA ALA A 198 39.37 -26.02 0.75
C ALA A 198 40.24 -24.81 0.38
N LEU A 199 40.43 -23.91 1.35
CA LEU A 199 41.40 -22.84 1.26
C LEU A 199 42.77 -23.54 1.21
N THR A 200 43.22 -23.86 0.00
CA THR A 200 44.63 -24.12 -0.26
C THR A 200 45.34 -22.81 -0.01
N ASN A 201 45.82 -22.65 1.23
CA ASN A 201 46.77 -21.63 1.64
C ASN A 201 48.03 -21.80 0.77
N THR A 202 47.97 -21.28 -0.45
CA THR A 202 49.14 -21.10 -1.28
C THR A 202 49.77 -19.82 -0.74
N PRO A 203 50.94 -19.89 -0.08
CA PRO A 203 51.55 -18.72 0.52
C PRO A 203 51.83 -17.70 -0.59
N LEU A 204 51.13 -16.56 -0.54
CA LEU A 204 51.46 -15.39 -1.35
C LEU A 204 52.88 -14.96 -0.97
N GLN A 205 53.85 -15.22 -1.86
CA GLN A 205 55.16 -14.61 -1.77
C GLN A 205 54.99 -13.09 -1.78
N CYS A 206 55.21 -12.46 -0.63
CA CYS A 206 55.32 -11.03 -0.50
C CYS A 206 56.54 -10.57 -1.29
N ARG A 207 56.30 -9.83 -2.39
CA ARG A 207 57.35 -9.10 -3.08
C ARG A 207 57.62 -7.81 -2.30
N PRO A 208 58.87 -7.54 -1.87
CA PRO A 208 59.16 -6.32 -1.13
C PRO A 208 59.02 -5.10 -2.04
N LEU A 209 58.22 -4.13 -1.60
CA LEU A 209 58.07 -2.83 -2.24
C LEU A 209 59.12 -1.89 -1.64
N SER A 210 60.05 -1.44 -2.48
CA SER A 210 61.08 -0.47 -2.08
C SER A 210 60.44 0.86 -1.68
N THR A 211 60.80 1.29 -0.47
CA THR A 211 60.53 2.59 0.14
C THR A 211 61.16 3.72 -0.68
N VAL A 212 60.35 4.69 -1.12
CA VAL A 212 60.81 6.07 -1.32
C VAL A 212 59.82 7.00 -0.63
N ALA A 213 60.33 7.68 0.38
CA ALA A 213 59.65 8.68 1.18
C ALA A 213 59.44 9.98 0.39
N ASN A 214 58.32 10.67 0.62
CA ASN A 214 58.19 12.14 0.58
C ASN A 214 56.88 12.56 1.31
N PRO A 215 56.91 13.59 2.20
CA PRO A 215 55.73 14.13 2.86
C PRO A 215 55.34 15.50 2.24
N PRO A 216 54.33 16.25 2.75
CA PRO A 216 53.06 16.46 2.07
C PRO A 216 52.87 17.90 1.56
N ARG A 217 52.00 18.12 0.57
CA ARG A 217 51.51 19.47 0.24
C ARG A 217 49.99 19.47 0.20
N GLY A 218 49.42 20.30 1.08
CA GLY A 218 47.99 20.44 1.29
C GLY A 218 47.24 20.89 0.05
N GLY A 219 46.05 20.32 -0.13
CA GLY A 219 45.05 20.73 -1.10
C GLY A 219 43.69 20.71 -0.42
N ASN A 220 43.05 21.88 -0.36
CA ASN A 220 41.77 22.12 0.27
C ASN A 220 40.66 21.27 -0.37
N VAL A 221 39.94 20.53 0.47
CA VAL A 221 38.69 19.85 0.09
C VAL A 221 37.61 20.91 -0.06
N THR A 222 37.25 21.22 -1.30
CA THR A 222 36.04 22.00 -1.61
C THR A 222 34.88 21.02 -1.71
N LEU A 223 33.93 21.13 -0.78
CA LEU A 223 32.65 20.42 -0.81
C LEU A 223 31.85 20.89 -2.05
N PRO A 224 31.35 19.99 -2.91
CA PRO A 224 30.35 20.37 -3.89
C PRO A 224 28.99 20.52 -3.18
N SER A 225 28.45 21.75 -3.18
CA SER A 225 27.05 22.02 -2.83
C SER A 225 26.13 21.19 -3.71
N THR A 226 25.37 20.32 -3.08
CA THR A 226 24.26 19.57 -3.65
C THR A 226 23.18 20.55 -4.11
N VAL A 227 23.09 20.75 -5.42
CA VAL A 227 22.01 21.50 -6.06
C VAL A 227 20.75 20.64 -5.95
N SER A 228 19.80 21.06 -5.10
CA SER A 228 18.51 20.39 -4.96
C SER A 228 17.81 20.30 -6.31
N ALA A 229 17.60 19.07 -6.79
CA ALA A 229 16.89 18.81 -8.02
C ALA A 229 15.43 19.28 -7.88
N VAL A 230 15.06 20.33 -8.62
CA VAL A 230 13.69 20.82 -8.71
C VAL A 230 12.80 19.70 -9.25
N LYS A 231 11.86 19.22 -8.43
CA LYS A 231 10.86 18.22 -8.85
C LYS A 231 10.06 18.79 -10.01
N LYS A 232 10.06 18.11 -11.14
CA LYS A 232 9.18 18.43 -12.27
C LYS A 232 7.74 18.20 -11.81
N THR A 233 6.97 19.27 -11.70
CA THR A 233 5.53 19.22 -11.50
C THR A 233 4.87 18.66 -12.77
N ASN A 234 3.83 17.85 -12.59
CA ASN A 234 3.06 17.30 -13.69
C ASN A 234 2.22 18.41 -14.33
N ARG A 235 2.33 18.57 -15.65
CA ARG A 235 1.52 19.49 -16.44
C ARG A 235 0.38 18.73 -17.11
N CYS A 236 -0.82 19.28 -17.06
CA CYS A 236 -1.98 18.75 -17.77
C CYS A 236 -1.71 18.78 -19.28
N SER A 237 -1.79 17.64 -19.97
CA SER A 237 -1.53 17.61 -21.41
C SER A 237 -2.58 18.36 -22.25
N ALA A 238 -3.78 18.61 -21.69
CA ALA A 238 -4.86 19.32 -22.38
C ALA A 238 -4.74 20.85 -22.28
N CYS A 239 -4.48 21.40 -21.09
CA CYS A 239 -4.42 22.86 -20.87
C CYS A 239 -3.03 23.39 -20.51
N GLN A 240 -2.03 22.51 -20.37
CA GLN A 240 -0.65 22.80 -19.95
C GLN A 240 -0.47 23.46 -18.58
N GLN A 241 -1.54 23.57 -17.78
CA GLN A 241 -1.47 24.06 -16.41
C GLN A 241 -0.98 22.98 -15.44
N GLU A 242 -0.37 23.41 -14.34
CA GLU A 242 0.11 22.55 -13.27
C GLU A 242 -1.01 22.27 -12.26
N GLY A 243 -0.91 21.16 -11.52
CA GLY A 243 -1.85 20.82 -10.43
C GLY A 243 -3.04 19.92 -10.81
N HIS A 244 -3.19 19.53 -12.09
CA HIS A 244 -4.16 18.52 -12.51
C HIS A 244 -3.70 17.74 -13.75
N ASN A 245 -4.37 16.64 -14.09
CA ASN A 245 -4.11 15.86 -15.31
C ASN A 245 -5.27 16.02 -16.32
N SER A 246 -5.07 15.60 -17.57
CA SER A 246 -6.04 15.80 -18.67
C SER A 246 -7.42 15.20 -18.40
N THR A 247 -7.51 14.16 -17.58
CA THR A 247 -8.78 13.49 -17.23
C THR A 247 -9.70 14.41 -16.42
N TYR A 248 -9.15 15.36 -15.66
CA TYR A 248 -9.91 16.24 -14.75
C TYR A 248 -9.86 17.72 -15.15
N CYS A 249 -9.48 18.01 -16.40
CA CYS A 249 -9.35 19.38 -16.88
C CYS A 249 -10.69 20.15 -16.88
N TYR A 250 -11.82 19.46 -17.09
CA TYR A 250 -13.14 20.10 -17.24
C TYR A 250 -13.72 20.66 -15.92
N THR A 251 -13.37 20.09 -14.77
CA THR A 251 -13.88 20.53 -13.46
C THR A 251 -13.16 21.75 -12.93
N LEU A 252 -11.89 21.97 -13.31
CA LEU A 252 -11.01 22.99 -12.71
C LEU A 252 -10.72 24.19 -13.64
N CYS A 253 -10.87 24.04 -14.96
CA CYS A 253 -10.56 25.14 -15.88
C CYS A 253 -11.65 26.23 -15.89
N SER A 254 -12.89 25.89 -15.52
CA SER A 254 -14.04 26.80 -15.56
C SER A 254 -13.98 27.94 -14.55
N THR A 255 -13.11 27.88 -13.54
CA THR A 255 -13.02 28.89 -12.47
C THR A 255 -11.89 29.90 -12.65
N SER A 256 -10.92 29.68 -13.55
CA SER A 256 -9.69 30.50 -13.58
C SER A 256 -9.40 31.19 -14.91
N SER A 257 -10.05 30.83 -16.01
CA SER A 257 -9.83 31.48 -17.31
C SER A 257 -11.08 31.29 -18.16
N GLY A 258 -11.68 32.36 -18.66
CA GLY A 258 -12.87 32.33 -19.54
C GLY A 258 -12.64 31.68 -20.91
N LEU A 259 -11.74 30.71 -21.01
CA LEU A 259 -11.44 29.91 -22.19
C LEU A 259 -12.27 28.63 -22.10
N THR A 260 -13.31 28.55 -22.93
CA THR A 260 -14.20 27.40 -23.03
C THR A 260 -13.44 26.20 -23.61
N CYS A 261 -13.24 25.14 -22.83
CA CYS A 261 -12.85 23.84 -23.37
C CYS A 261 -14.06 23.19 -24.05
N SER A 262 -13.88 22.68 -25.28
CA SER A 262 -14.97 22.12 -26.11
C SER A 262 -15.65 20.91 -25.44
N PRO A 263 -16.99 20.88 -25.34
CA PRO A 263 -17.73 19.81 -24.66
C PRO A 263 -18.10 18.70 -25.65
N GLU A 264 -17.11 17.95 -26.13
CA GLU A 264 -17.35 16.69 -26.84
C GLU A 264 -16.76 15.55 -26.03
N HIS A 265 -17.41 15.17 -24.92
CA HIS A 265 -17.51 13.80 -24.40
C HIS A 265 -18.52 13.78 -23.24
N ASN A 266 -19.66 13.17 -23.51
CA ASN A 266 -20.84 13.12 -22.67
C ASN A 266 -20.64 12.11 -21.51
N ARG A 267 -20.69 12.55 -20.25
CA ARG A 267 -21.04 11.69 -19.11
C ARG A 267 -21.94 12.42 -18.11
N ILE A 268 -23.00 11.70 -17.74
CA ILE A 268 -24.12 12.06 -16.88
C ILE A 268 -23.62 12.52 -15.50
N CYS A 269 -24.08 13.69 -15.06
CA CYS A 269 -23.81 14.24 -13.74
C CYS A 269 -24.80 13.66 -12.71
N LEU A 270 -24.33 12.85 -11.77
CA LEU A 270 -25.13 12.16 -10.74
C LEU A 270 -25.55 13.05 -9.55
N LEU A 271 -25.45 14.38 -9.65
CA LEU A 271 -25.64 15.28 -8.50
C LEU A 271 -26.87 16.20 -8.57
N HIS A 272 -27.84 15.93 -9.45
CA HIS A 272 -29.12 16.65 -9.45
C HIS A 272 -30.31 15.69 -9.51
N PRO A 273 -31.08 15.51 -8.41
CA PRO A 273 -32.47 15.09 -8.54
C PRO A 273 -33.25 16.32 -9.00
N THR A 274 -33.59 16.38 -10.29
CA THR A 274 -34.52 17.40 -10.78
C THR A 274 -35.88 17.18 -10.14
N HIS A 275 -36.30 18.14 -9.31
CA HIS A 275 -37.70 18.33 -8.96
C HIS A 275 -38.52 18.42 -10.24
N ASN A 276 -39.46 17.49 -10.44
CA ASN A 276 -40.50 17.62 -11.46
C ASN A 276 -41.83 17.84 -10.76
N THR A 277 -42.31 19.07 -10.87
CA THR A 277 -43.60 19.55 -10.35
C THR A 277 -44.68 19.29 -11.41
N THR A 278 -45.62 18.41 -11.05
CA THR A 278 -47.06 18.37 -11.39
C THR A 278 -47.51 18.40 -12.85
N HIS A 279 -48.13 17.29 -13.27
CA HIS A 279 -49.35 17.34 -14.10
C HIS A 279 -50.41 16.42 -13.50
N THR A 280 -51.50 17.03 -13.05
CA THR A 280 -52.77 16.39 -12.68
C THR A 280 -53.48 15.85 -13.93
N SER A 281 -53.98 14.61 -13.88
CA SER A 281 -55.14 14.20 -14.65
C SER A 281 -55.90 13.09 -13.90
N THR A 282 -57.14 13.42 -13.57
CA THR A 282 -58.25 12.60 -13.11
C THR A 282 -58.53 11.41 -14.05
N THR A 283 -58.84 10.22 -13.53
CA THR A 283 -60.19 9.58 -13.49
C THR A 283 -60.12 8.09 -13.11
N ASP A 284 -61.07 7.71 -12.25
CA ASP A 284 -61.81 6.44 -12.17
C ASP A 284 -61.20 5.12 -11.64
N LYS A 285 -61.74 4.73 -10.47
CA LYS A 285 -62.42 3.46 -10.12
C LYS A 285 -61.70 2.13 -10.45
N GLU A 286 -61.39 1.34 -9.42
CA GLU A 286 -62.24 0.20 -9.05
C GLU A 286 -61.88 -0.42 -7.68
N ASN A 287 -62.94 -0.80 -6.98
CA ASN A 287 -63.02 -1.63 -5.79
C ASN A 287 -62.24 -2.95 -5.92
N VAL A 288 -61.52 -3.36 -4.87
CA VAL A 288 -61.63 -4.73 -4.32
C VAL A 288 -61.55 -4.66 -2.80
N HIS A 289 -62.57 -5.23 -2.17
CA HIS A 289 -62.77 -5.36 -0.74
C HIS A 289 -62.49 -6.82 -0.34
N VAL A 290 -62.07 -7.02 0.92
CA VAL A 290 -62.40 -8.16 1.82
C VAL A 290 -61.32 -9.24 2.15
N PHE A 291 -61.13 -9.45 3.47
CA PHE A 291 -60.65 -10.61 4.29
C PHE A 291 -59.16 -11.03 4.17
N MET A 292 -58.40 -11.34 5.24
CA MET A 292 -58.76 -12.05 6.48
C MET A 292 -58.08 -11.54 7.76
N GLN A 293 -58.80 -11.76 8.86
CA GLN A 293 -58.45 -11.58 10.26
C GLN A 293 -57.50 -12.68 10.79
N SER A 294 -56.66 -12.27 11.72
CA SER A 294 -56.38 -12.86 13.05
C SER A 294 -56.36 -14.39 13.21
N SER A 295 -55.24 -14.90 13.75
CA SER A 295 -55.23 -15.97 14.77
C SER A 295 -53.87 -15.98 15.49
N HIS A 296 -53.87 -15.54 16.75
CA HIS A 296 -53.01 -16.07 17.83
C HIS A 296 -53.72 -17.33 18.41
N PRO A 297 -53.05 -18.23 19.14
CA PRO A 297 -51.86 -18.06 19.98
C PRO A 297 -50.54 -18.43 19.29
#